data_AF-A0A4Q7D556-F1
#
_entry.id   AF-A0A4Q7D556-F1
#
_cell.length_a   1.000
_cell.length_b   1.000
_cell.length_c   1.000
_cell.angle_alpha   90.00
_cell.angle_beta   90.00
_cell.angle_gamma   90.00
#
_symmetry.space_group_name_H-M   'P 1'
#
loop_
_entity.id
_entity.type
_entity.pdbx_description
1 polymer ?
#
loop_
_entity_poly.entity_id
_entity_poly.type
_entity_poly.pdbx_seq_one_letter_code
_entity_poly.pdbx_strand_id
1 'polypeptide(L)'
;MLWAARIGMRTVLMASIPEWTTYITAGFVIGLIFAAKAFYARPAQRKPTQAVDPFFGGFCLGLACSINIYAVCVYLLPGDIIHYESAYEITYPGPSAGKFSRCEAGLRIKDINTGRWIELCTNQSDLDKQRQRGMNAVWVTARANKVGSYIVGYRFIFK
;
A
#
# COMPACT_ATOMS: atom_id res chain seq x y z
N MET A 1 6.48 -8.74 6.36
CA MET A 1 5.51 -7.68 6.00
C MET A 1 6.12 -6.31 5.77
N LEU A 2 7.17 -5.89 6.51
CA LEU A 2 7.76 -4.54 6.36
C LEU A 2 8.19 -4.20 4.93
N TRP A 3 8.76 -5.16 4.20
CA TRP A 3 9.12 -4.99 2.79
C TRP A 3 7.90 -4.70 1.90
N ALA A 4 6.84 -5.50 2.02
CA ALA A 4 5.61 -5.32 1.26
C ALA A 4 4.90 -4.00 1.61
N ALA A 5 4.89 -3.62 2.89
CA ALA A 5 4.36 -2.33 3.34
C ALA A 5 5.15 -1.15 2.77
N ARG A 6 6.48 -1.26 2.69
CA ARG A 6 7.33 -0.23 2.06
C ARG A 6 7.05 -0.08 0.58
N ILE A 7 6.77 -1.19 -0.12
CA ILE A 7 6.31 -1.15 -1.51
C ILE A 7 4.94 -0.46 -1.56
N GLY A 8 4.01 -0.83 -0.69
CA GLY A 8 2.67 -0.22 -0.55
C GLY A 8 2.70 1.30 -0.48
N MET A 9 3.61 1.87 0.34
CA MET A 9 3.77 3.33 0.49
C MET A 9 4.25 4.05 -0.79
N ARG A 10 4.71 3.33 -1.81
CA ARG A 10 5.17 3.87 -3.09
C ARG A 10 4.32 3.41 -4.27
N THR A 11 3.31 2.57 -4.04
CA THR A 11 2.42 2.08 -5.10
C THR A 11 1.10 2.84 -5.10
N VAL A 12 0.62 3.11 -6.31
CA VAL A 12 -0.73 3.63 -6.56
C VAL A 12 -1.48 2.60 -7.38
N LEU A 13 -2.60 2.10 -6.86
CA LEU A 13 -3.42 1.11 -7.54
C LEU A 13 -4.45 1.78 -8.43
N MET A 14 -4.72 1.14 -9.58
CA MET A 14 -5.82 1.51 -10.46
C MET A 14 -7.16 1.45 -9.72
N ALA A 15 -8.07 2.37 -10.05
CA ALA A 15 -9.38 2.43 -9.41
C ALA A 15 -10.26 1.21 -9.68
N SER A 16 -9.96 0.45 -10.74
CA SER A 16 -10.66 -0.78 -11.11
C SER A 16 -10.33 -1.97 -10.21
N ILE A 17 -9.27 -1.91 -9.38
CA ILE A 17 -8.87 -3.02 -8.51
C ILE A 17 -9.72 -3.02 -7.24
N PRO A 18 -10.50 -4.08 -6.97
CA PRO A 18 -11.40 -4.11 -5.83
C PRO A 18 -10.63 -4.63 -4.58
N GLU A 19 -9.79 -3.76 -4.01
CA GLU A 19 -8.90 -4.08 -2.90
C GLU A 19 -9.64 -4.70 -1.71
N TRP A 20 -10.61 -3.96 -1.16
CA TRP A 20 -11.34 -4.37 0.04
C TRP A 20 -12.09 -5.69 -0.11
N THR A 21 -12.73 -5.93 -1.26
CA THR A 21 -13.50 -7.16 -1.47
C THR A 21 -12.58 -8.37 -1.47
N THR A 22 -11.40 -8.28 -2.09
CA THR A 22 -10.46 -9.40 -2.12
C THR A 22 -9.81 -9.66 -0.78
N TYR A 23 -9.48 -8.62 -0.01
CA TYR A 23 -8.92 -8.77 1.33
C TYR A 23 -9.92 -9.43 2.29
N ILE A 24 -11.19 -9.00 2.24
CA ILE A 24 -12.28 -9.59 3.02
C ILE A 24 -12.51 -11.04 2.59
N THR A 25 -12.53 -11.32 1.29
CA THR A 25 -12.74 -12.67 0.77
C THR A 25 -11.61 -13.62 1.19
N ALA A 26 -10.36 -13.18 1.09
CA ALA A 26 -9.20 -13.96 1.52
C ALA A 26 -9.23 -14.25 3.03
N GLY A 27 -9.56 -13.25 3.84
CA GLY A 27 -9.81 -13.40 5.27
C GLY A 27 -10.90 -14.44 5.54
N PHE A 28 -12.04 -14.34 4.86
CA PHE A 28 -13.17 -15.24 5.06
C PHE A 28 -12.82 -16.70 4.73
N VAL A 29 -12.15 -16.95 3.59
CA VAL A 29 -11.73 -18.30 3.19
C VAL A 29 -10.78 -18.91 4.23
N ILE A 30 -9.77 -18.16 4.70
CA ILE A 30 -8.82 -18.65 5.70
C ILE A 30 -9.51 -18.85 7.06
N GLY A 31 -10.39 -17.92 7.46
CA GLY A 31 -11.22 -18.05 8.65
C GLY A 31 -12.05 -19.33 8.64
N LEU A 32 -12.72 -19.65 7.53
CA LEU A 32 -13.49 -20.88 7.37
C LEU A 32 -12.61 -22.14 7.48
N ILE A 33 -11.40 -22.13 6.91
CA ILE A 33 -10.48 -23.27 7.02
C ILE A 33 -10.10 -23.53 8.49
N PHE A 34 -9.82 -22.48 9.26
CA PHE A 34 -9.49 -22.60 10.68
C PHE A 34 -10.70 -23.05 11.51
N ALA A 35 -11.88 -22.50 11.23
CA ALA A 35 -13.13 -22.91 11.87
C ALA A 35 -13.43 -24.39 11.62
N ALA A 36 -13.31 -24.84 10.36
CA ALA A 36 -13.50 -26.23 9.98
C ALA A 36 -12.49 -27.15 10.70
N LYS A 37 -11.20 -26.80 10.68
CA LYS A 37 -10.17 -27.58 11.39
C LYS A 37 -10.47 -27.73 12.87
N ALA A 38 -10.87 -26.65 13.54
CA ALA A 38 -11.23 -26.68 14.96
C ALA A 38 -12.46 -27.56 15.22
N PHE A 39 -13.45 -27.51 14.32
CA PHE A 39 -14.67 -28.31 14.43
C PHE A 39 -14.42 -29.82 14.22
N TYR A 40 -13.58 -30.19 13.25
CA TYR A 40 -13.24 -31.59 12.98
C TYR A 40 -12.26 -32.19 14.00
N ALA A 41 -11.38 -31.39 14.61
CA ALA A 41 -10.40 -31.87 15.58
C ALA A 41 -11.00 -32.20 16.97
N ARG A 42 -12.17 -31.66 17.32
CA ARG A 42 -12.80 -31.87 18.65
C ARG A 42 -14.26 -32.33 18.52
N PRO A 43 -14.52 -33.55 18.02
CA PRO A 43 -15.89 -34.03 17.79
C PRO A 43 -16.72 -34.19 19.07
N ALA A 44 -16.09 -34.33 20.25
CA ALA A 44 -16.77 -34.54 21.53
C ALA A 44 -17.30 -33.26 22.21
N GLN A 45 -16.90 -32.06 21.76
CA GLN A 45 -17.28 -30.77 22.38
C GLN A 45 -17.97 -29.81 21.39
N ARG A 46 -18.71 -30.35 20.41
CA ARG A 46 -19.40 -29.59 19.34
C ARG A 46 -20.38 -28.54 19.91
N LYS A 47 -19.87 -27.36 20.24
CA LYS A 47 -20.64 -26.14 20.47
C LYS A 47 -20.34 -25.19 19.32
N PRO A 48 -21.36 -24.53 18.74
CA PRO A 48 -21.14 -23.57 17.66
C PRO A 48 -20.21 -22.42 18.08
N THR A 49 -20.16 -22.10 19.38
CA THR A 49 -19.24 -21.11 19.96
C THR A 49 -17.76 -21.49 19.84
N GLN A 50 -17.42 -22.78 19.72
CA GLN A 50 -16.04 -23.25 19.65
C GLN A 50 -15.37 -22.94 18.30
N ALA A 51 -16.16 -22.67 17.25
CA ALA A 51 -15.66 -22.33 15.92
C ALA A 51 -15.46 -20.83 15.69
N VAL A 52 -15.97 -19.97 16.59
CA VAL A 52 -15.95 -18.50 16.44
C VAL A 52 -14.55 -17.94 16.64
N ASP A 53 -13.88 -18.30 17.73
CA ASP A 53 -12.52 -17.86 18.02
C ASP A 53 -11.51 -18.27 16.93
N PRO A 54 -11.46 -19.55 16.48
CA PRO A 54 -10.56 -19.94 15.39
C PRO A 54 -10.95 -19.31 14.05
N PHE A 55 -12.25 -19.08 13.78
CA PHE A 55 -12.67 -18.32 12.61
C PHE A 55 -12.10 -16.91 12.64
N PHE A 56 -12.27 -16.19 13.75
CA PHE A 56 -11.82 -14.79 13.87
C PHE A 56 -10.29 -14.69 13.80
N GLY A 57 -9.58 -15.64 14.43
CA GLY A 57 -8.12 -15.76 14.32
C GLY A 57 -7.66 -16.00 12.88
N GLY A 58 -8.27 -16.95 12.18
CA GLY A 58 -7.96 -17.22 10.76
C GLY A 58 -8.33 -16.06 9.84
N PHE A 59 -9.44 -15.38 10.10
CA PHE A 59 -9.88 -14.20 9.36
C PHE A 59 -8.87 -13.06 9.47
N CYS A 60 -8.45 -12.73 10.70
CA CYS A 60 -7.47 -11.68 10.95
C CYS A 60 -6.12 -12.01 10.30
N LEU A 61 -5.69 -13.27 10.38
CA LEU A 61 -4.46 -13.73 9.74
C LEU A 61 -4.54 -13.59 8.21
N GLY A 62 -5.63 -14.05 7.60
CA GLY A 62 -5.83 -13.96 6.16
C GLY A 62 -5.88 -12.52 5.65
N LEU A 63 -6.60 -11.66 6.36
CA LEU A 63 -6.68 -10.24 6.03
C LEU A 63 -5.32 -9.56 6.14
N ALA A 64 -4.59 -9.79 7.23
CA ALA A 64 -3.24 -9.26 7.41
C ALA A 64 -2.29 -9.72 6.29
N CYS A 65 -2.37 -10.99 5.88
CA CYS A 65 -1.61 -11.55 4.77
C CYS A 65 -1.93 -10.91 3.41
N SER A 66 -3.18 -10.53 3.18
CA SER A 66 -3.65 -10.00 1.89
C SER A 66 -3.41 -8.50 1.66
N ILE A 67 -3.28 -7.69 2.71
CA ILE A 67 -3.39 -6.21 2.64
C ILE A 67 -2.36 -5.51 1.73
N ASN A 68 -1.25 -6.16 1.39
CA ASN A 68 -0.21 -5.63 0.50
C ASN A 68 -0.04 -6.46 -0.79
N ILE A 69 -0.92 -7.42 -1.06
CA ILE A 69 -0.72 -8.36 -2.18
C ILE A 69 -0.69 -7.63 -3.52
N TYR A 70 -1.60 -6.68 -3.74
CA TYR A 70 -1.65 -5.91 -4.99
C TYR A 70 -0.46 -4.98 -5.15
N ALA A 71 0.00 -4.33 -4.08
CA ALA A 71 1.20 -3.51 -4.12
C ALA A 71 2.42 -4.35 -4.55
N VAL A 72 2.55 -5.56 -4.01
CA VAL A 72 3.61 -6.50 -4.42
C VAL A 72 3.42 -6.96 -5.87
N CYS A 73 2.18 -7.21 -6.32
CA CYS A 73 1.91 -7.52 -7.73
C CYS A 73 2.32 -6.38 -8.65
N VAL A 74 2.01 -5.11 -8.32
CA VAL A 74 2.44 -3.95 -9.11
C VAL A 74 3.97 -3.91 -9.23
N TYR A 75 4.68 -4.22 -8.15
CA TYR A 75 6.14 -4.20 -8.13
C TYR A 75 6.78 -5.35 -8.93
N LEU A 76 6.23 -6.56 -8.84
CA LEU A 76 6.79 -7.77 -9.47
C LEU A 76 6.37 -7.97 -10.92
N LEU A 77 5.17 -7.53 -11.31
CA LEU A 77 4.68 -7.69 -12.67
C LEU A 77 5.48 -6.81 -13.65
N PRO A 78 5.68 -7.29 -14.89
CA PRO A 78 6.31 -6.48 -15.93
C PRO A 78 5.49 -5.21 -16.16
N GLY A 79 6.19 -4.10 -16.30
CA GLY A 79 5.60 -2.78 -16.50
C GLY A 79 6.61 -1.84 -17.12
N ASP A 80 6.10 -0.82 -17.78
CA ASP A 80 6.90 0.16 -18.51
C ASP A 80 7.37 1.26 -17.57
N ILE A 81 8.60 1.73 -17.77
CA ILE A 81 9.12 2.88 -17.04
C ILE A 81 8.60 4.13 -17.75
N ILE A 82 7.78 4.90 -17.04
CA ILE A 82 7.26 6.18 -17.51
C ILE A 82 7.91 7.32 -16.74
N HIS A 83 8.08 8.42 -17.45
CA HIS A 83 8.56 9.68 -16.89
C HIS A 83 7.53 10.75 -17.16
N TYR A 84 7.18 11.50 -16.13
CA TYR A 84 6.20 12.57 -16.29
C TYR A 84 6.47 13.70 -15.31
N GLU A 85 6.04 14.88 -15.72
CA GLU A 85 5.99 16.04 -14.84
C GLU A 85 4.69 16.02 -14.05
N SER A 86 4.80 16.23 -12.74
CA SER A 86 3.64 16.43 -11.86
C SER A 86 3.84 17.66 -11.00
N ALA A 87 2.73 18.34 -10.69
CA ALA A 87 2.70 19.24 -9.55
C ALA A 87 2.94 18.46 -8.26
N TYR A 88 3.49 19.13 -7.25
CA TYR A 88 3.67 18.56 -5.93
C TYR A 88 3.14 19.48 -4.84
N GLU A 89 2.73 18.89 -3.73
CA GLU A 89 2.39 19.61 -2.50
C GLU A 89 3.25 19.03 -1.37
N ILE A 90 3.69 19.89 -0.45
CA ILE A 90 4.41 19.46 0.75
C ILE A 90 3.50 19.62 1.95
N THR A 91 3.35 18.55 2.71
CA THR A 91 2.54 18.49 3.94
C THR A 91 3.43 18.38 5.18
N TYR A 92 3.08 19.12 6.23
CA TYR A 92 3.70 19.06 7.54
C TYR A 92 2.61 18.93 8.62
N PRO A 93 2.63 17.90 9.49
CA PRO A 93 3.52 16.74 9.46
C PRO A 93 3.22 15.82 8.26
N GLY A 94 4.19 15.00 7.87
CA GLY A 94 4.04 14.02 6.81
C GLY A 94 3.16 12.82 7.17
N PRO A 95 3.02 11.85 6.23
CA PRO A 95 2.19 10.68 6.42
C PRO A 95 2.76 9.76 7.52
N SER A 96 1.93 8.84 8.00
CA SER A 96 2.36 7.83 8.97
C SER A 96 3.46 6.95 8.37
N ALA A 97 4.61 6.88 9.02
CA ALA A 97 5.74 6.02 8.66
C ALA A 97 5.62 4.62 9.30
N GLY A 98 4.74 4.50 10.29
CA GLY A 98 4.50 3.28 11.07
C GLY A 98 3.50 3.54 12.21
N LYS A 99 3.24 2.50 13.02
CA LYS A 99 2.22 2.53 14.08
C LYS A 99 2.37 3.69 15.08
N PHE A 100 3.61 4.12 15.35
CA PHE A 100 3.94 5.15 16.34
C PHE A 100 4.80 6.28 15.80
N SER A 101 5.08 6.31 14.49
CA SER A 101 5.95 7.31 13.88
C SER A 101 5.30 7.96 12.67
N ARG A 102 5.50 9.27 12.54
CA ARG A 102 5.15 10.06 11.36
C ARG A 102 6.41 10.54 10.68
N CYS A 103 6.33 10.69 9.38
CA CYS A 103 7.36 11.38 8.62
C CYS A 103 7.32 12.87 8.96
N GLU A 104 8.49 13.50 9.00
CA GLU A 104 8.61 14.93 9.28
C GLU A 104 7.83 15.74 8.23
N ALA A 105 7.95 15.31 6.96
CA ALA A 105 7.26 15.93 5.83
C ALA A 105 6.68 14.85 4.89
N GLY A 106 5.60 15.22 4.20
CA GLY A 106 4.99 14.43 3.14
C GLY A 106 5.15 15.14 1.81
N LEU A 107 5.48 14.40 0.76
CA LEU A 107 5.50 14.88 -0.61
C LEU A 107 4.32 14.25 -1.36
N ARG A 108 3.28 15.04 -1.63
CA ARG A 108 2.12 14.60 -2.41
C ARG A 108 2.38 14.82 -3.88
N ILE A 109 2.23 13.77 -4.67
CA ILE A 109 2.45 13.75 -6.12
C ILE A 109 1.21 13.13 -6.75
N LYS A 110 0.76 13.67 -7.89
CA LYS A 110 -0.33 13.08 -8.66
C LYS A 110 0.25 12.09 -9.67
N ASP A 111 -0.15 10.83 -9.56
CA ASP A 111 0.20 9.83 -10.56
C ASP A 111 -0.66 10.00 -11.82
N ILE A 112 -0.01 10.15 -12.97
CA ILE A 112 -0.72 10.37 -14.24
C ILE A 112 -1.42 9.11 -14.74
N ASN A 113 -0.85 7.94 -14.45
CA ASN A 113 -1.37 6.67 -14.94
C ASN A 113 -2.66 6.26 -14.21
N THR A 114 -2.72 6.43 -12.89
CA THR A 114 -3.92 6.13 -12.10
C THR A 114 -4.82 7.34 -11.84
N GLY A 115 -4.34 8.57 -12.09
CA GLY A 115 -5.03 9.82 -11.78
C GLY A 115 -5.14 10.14 -10.29
N ARG A 116 -4.54 9.32 -9.42
CA ARG A 116 -4.65 9.40 -7.96
C ARG A 116 -3.44 10.09 -7.34
N TRP A 117 -3.65 10.66 -6.16
CA TRP A 117 -2.58 11.25 -5.37
C TRP A 117 -1.89 10.19 -4.51
N ILE A 118 -0.57 10.26 -4.46
CA ILE A 118 0.25 9.50 -3.52
C ILE A 118 1.02 10.45 -2.63
N GLU A 119 1.11 10.13 -1.34
CA GLU A 119 1.89 10.88 -0.37
C GLU A 119 3.12 10.06 0.02
N LEU A 120 4.30 10.57 -0.35
CA LEU A 120 5.57 9.94 -0.05
C LEU A 120 6.16 10.55 1.23
N CYS A 121 6.73 9.70 2.07
CA CYS A 121 7.51 10.14 3.22
C CYS A 121 8.82 10.81 2.79
N THR A 122 9.07 12.01 3.33
CA THR A 122 10.35 12.72 3.19
C THR A 122 10.72 13.38 4.52
N ASN A 123 11.96 13.87 4.62
CA ASN A 123 12.44 14.66 5.75
C ASN A 123 12.79 16.08 5.29
N GLN A 124 12.93 17.00 6.26
CA GLN A 124 13.23 18.40 5.94
C GLN A 124 14.61 18.56 5.30
N SER A 125 15.59 17.78 5.76
CA SER A 125 16.97 17.85 5.24
C SER A 125 17.09 17.44 3.76
N ASP A 126 16.29 16.48 3.31
CA ASP A 126 16.27 16.00 1.93
C ASP A 126 15.53 17.00 1.04
N LEU A 127 14.45 17.60 1.55
CA LEU A 127 13.76 18.69 0.87
C LEU A 127 14.69 19.88 0.68
N ASP A 128 15.42 20.30 1.71
CA ASP A 128 16.32 21.47 1.62
C ASP A 128 17.52 21.23 0.69
N LYS A 129 18.01 19.98 0.59
CA LYS A 129 19.08 19.61 -0.35
C LYS A 129 18.60 19.53 -1.79
N GLN A 130 17.40 19.00 -2.03
CA GLN A 130 16.91 18.71 -3.38
C GLN A 130 16.07 19.84 -3.98
N ARG A 131 15.44 20.67 -3.15
CA ARG A 131 14.52 21.73 -3.58
C ARG A 131 15.18 23.10 -3.44
N GLN A 132 15.40 23.76 -4.57
CA GLN A 132 15.82 25.16 -4.60
C GLN A 132 14.60 26.09 -4.71
N ARG A 133 14.74 27.34 -4.25
CA ARG A 133 13.70 28.37 -4.41
C ARG A 133 13.43 28.58 -5.90
N GLY A 134 12.15 28.47 -6.30
CA GLY A 134 11.71 28.58 -7.69
C GLY A 134 11.35 27.25 -8.36
N MET A 135 11.67 26.10 -7.75
CA MET A 135 11.22 24.79 -8.25
C MET A 135 9.74 24.55 -7.93
N ASN A 136 8.89 24.51 -8.95
CA ASN A 136 7.43 24.41 -8.88
C ASN A 136 6.87 23.08 -9.41
N ALA A 137 7.71 22.18 -9.93
CA ALA A 137 7.30 20.87 -10.44
C ALA A 137 8.25 19.74 -10.01
N VAL A 138 7.77 18.50 -10.10
CA VAL A 138 8.58 17.28 -9.90
C VAL A 138 8.56 16.42 -11.16
N TRP A 139 9.74 16.00 -11.58
CA TRP A 139 9.93 14.96 -12.57
C TRP A 139 9.88 13.59 -11.89
N VAL A 140 8.84 12.82 -12.18
CA VAL A 140 8.56 11.54 -11.54
C VAL A 140 8.97 10.41 -12.46
N THR A 141 9.63 9.40 -11.90
CA THR A 141 9.91 8.13 -12.57
C THR A 141 9.08 7.04 -11.91
N ALA A 142 8.16 6.45 -12.65
CA ALA A 142 7.29 5.39 -12.17
C ALA A 142 7.38 4.17 -13.09
N ARG A 143 7.25 2.97 -12.51
CA ARG A 143 6.97 1.76 -13.27
C ARG A 143 5.46 1.56 -13.29
N ALA A 144 4.86 1.67 -14.46
CA ALA A 144 3.42 1.55 -14.65
C ALA A 144 3.07 0.21 -15.29
N ASN A 145 1.98 -0.40 -14.83
CA ASN A 145 1.38 -1.57 -15.46
C ASN A 145 -0.15 -1.49 -15.36
N LYS A 146 -0.83 -2.55 -15.83
CA LYS A 146 -2.30 -2.62 -15.83
C LYS A 146 -2.93 -2.61 -14.43
N VAL A 147 -2.16 -2.95 -13.39
CA VAL A 147 -2.64 -3.02 -12.00
C VAL A 147 -2.46 -1.68 -11.29
N GLY A 148 -1.40 -0.94 -11.61
CA GLY A 148 -1.10 0.34 -11.01
C GLY A 148 0.28 0.87 -11.38
N SER A 149 0.77 1.80 -10.56
CA SER A 149 2.07 2.46 -10.72
C SER A 149 2.91 2.30 -9.46
N TYR A 150 4.19 1.99 -9.61
CA TYR A 150 5.17 2.02 -8.53
C TYR A 150 6.12 3.20 -8.74
N ILE A 151 6.15 4.14 -7.80
CA ILE A 151 7.03 5.30 -7.86
C ILE A 151 8.46 4.87 -7.50
N VAL A 152 9.34 4.88 -8.50
CA VAL A 152 10.76 4.54 -8.34
C VAL A 152 11.50 5.70 -7.68
N GLY A 153 11.24 6.92 -8.16
CA GLY A 153 11.85 8.13 -7.62
C GLY A 153 11.30 9.39 -8.26
N TYR A 154 11.74 10.52 -7.74
CA TYR A 154 11.37 11.85 -8.22
C TYR A 154 12.57 12.80 -8.14
N ARG A 155 12.51 13.89 -8.92
CA ARG A 155 13.46 15.00 -8.87
C ARG A 155 12.70 16.32 -9.00
N PHE A 156 13.04 17.31 -8.19
CA PHE A 156 12.47 18.66 -8.35
C PHE A 156 13.05 19.33 -9.59
N ILE A 157 12.22 20.07 -10.32
CA ILE A 157 12.61 20.78 -11.54
C ILE A 157 12.03 22.20 -11.55
N PHE A 158 12.63 23.06 -12.37
CA PHE A 158 12.09 24.37 -12.72
C PHE A 158 11.15 24.22 -13.91
N LYS A 159 9.98 24.87 -13.82
CA LYS A 159 9.02 24.99 -14.91
C LYS A 159 8.75 26.46 -15.18
#